data_AF-A0A8T4VUA4-F1
#
_entry.id   AF-A0A8T4VUA4-F1
#
_cell.length_a   1.000
_cell.length_b   1.000
_cell.length_c   1.000
_cell.angle_alpha   90.00
_cell.angle_beta   90.00
_cell.angle_gamma   90.00
#
_symmetry.space_group_name_H-M   'P 1'
#
loop_
_entity.id
_entity.type
_entity.pdbx_description
1 polymer ?
#
loop_
_entity_poly.entity_id
_entity_poly.type
_entity_poly.pdbx_seq_one_letter_code
_entity_poly.pdbx_strand_id
1 'polypeptide(L)'
;MDFGKLNDEDVINELIIGVLALVILFIVKKPPLFYEWLSFEMLSKTAVLFFILPITFSIITREFPKEYIVIFVFGGFFFLIYMIISNLSFIDSIILIIETIVEVVLIALVINISKLLLEKKIPP
;
A
#
# COMPACT_ATOMS: atom_id res chain seq x y z
N MET A 1 -3.01 21.02 -14.90
CA MET A 1 -3.80 21.02 -13.66
C MET A 1 -3.11 21.96 -12.71
N ASP A 2 -3.82 23.00 -12.28
CA ASP A 2 -3.39 23.86 -11.18
C ASP A 2 -3.36 22.94 -9.94
N PHE A 3 -2.16 22.54 -9.50
CA PHE A 3 -1.98 21.93 -8.19
C PHE A 3 -2.31 23.06 -7.23
N GLY A 4 -3.60 23.21 -6.93
CA GLY A 4 -4.13 24.28 -6.10
C GLY A 4 -3.20 24.45 -4.93
N LYS A 5 -2.69 25.67 -4.74
CA LYS A 5 -1.71 26.02 -3.70
C LYS A 5 -2.08 25.27 -2.43
N LEU A 6 -1.37 24.17 -2.14
CA LEU A 6 -1.48 23.48 -0.88
C LEU A 6 -1.14 24.55 0.15
N ASN A 7 -2.14 24.94 0.94
CA ASN A 7 -1.92 25.92 1.98
C ASN A 7 -0.90 25.30 2.92
N ASP A 8 0.19 26.00 3.21
CA ASP A 8 1.28 25.44 4.04
C ASP A 8 0.74 24.94 5.39
N GLU A 9 -0.33 25.56 5.89
CA GLU A 9 -1.06 25.13 7.09
C GLU A 9 -1.72 23.74 6.95
N ASP A 10 -2.28 23.39 5.79
CA ASP A 10 -2.92 22.08 5.57
C ASP A 10 -1.87 20.97 5.58
N VAL A 11 -0.73 21.19 4.92
CA VAL A 11 0.40 20.26 4.92
C VAL A 11 0.94 20.05 6.33
N ILE A 12 1.11 21.14 7.10
CA ILE A 12 1.59 21.07 8.49
C ILE A 12 0.60 20.28 9.35
N ASN A 13 -0.70 20.51 9.20
CA ASN A 13 -1.74 19.81 9.96
C ASN A 13 -1.75 18.31 9.65
N GLU A 14 -1.66 17.91 8.38
CA GLU A 14 -1.55 16.50 7.97
C GLU A 14 -0.31 15.83 8.56
N LEU A 15 0.82 16.54 8.57
CA LEU A 15 2.08 16.04 9.11
C LEU A 15 2.00 15.86 10.64
N ILE A 16 1.35 16.80 11.35
CA ILE A 16 1.08 16.70 12.78
C ILE A 16 0.22 15.47 13.09
N ILE A 17 -0.84 15.22 12.32
CA ILE A 17 -1.71 14.05 12.49
C ILE A 17 -0.91 12.76 12.30
N GLY A 18 -0.07 12.69 11.27
CA GLY A 18 0.79 11.54 11.01
C GLY A 18 1.79 11.28 12.15
N VAL A 19 2.44 12.32 12.66
CA VAL A 19 3.38 12.22 13.79
C VAL A 19 2.65 11.80 15.07
N LEU A 20 1.47 12.35 15.36
CA LEU A 20 0.66 11.94 16.51
C LEU A 20 0.27 10.46 16.43
N ALA A 21 -0.15 9.99 15.26
CA ALA A 21 -0.48 8.58 15.05
C ALA A 21 0.74 7.67 15.30
N LEU A 22 1.94 8.06 14.85
CA LEU A 22 3.18 7.33 15.12
C LEU A 22 3.53 7.30 16.61
N VAL A 23 3.36 8.41 17.33
CA VAL A 23 3.61 8.48 18.77
C VAL A 23 2.63 7.59 19.54
N ILE A 24 1.34 7.63 19.20
CA ILE A 24 0.33 6.75 19.81
C ILE A 24 0.70 5.29 19.56
N LEU A 25 1.08 4.95 18.32
CA LEU A 25 1.44 3.59 17.96
C LEU A 25 2.70 3.10 18.69
N PHE A 26 3.69 3.97 18.90
CA PHE A 26 4.89 3.69 19.69
C PHE A 26 4.53 3.35 21.14
N ILE A 27 3.63 4.13 21.76
CA ILE A 27 3.17 3.90 23.13
C ILE A 27 2.41 2.56 23.22
N VAL A 28 1.53 2.27 22.26
CA VAL A 28 0.69 1.06 22.26
C VAL A 28 1.51 -0.21 22.01
N LYS A 29 2.35 -0.24 20.96
CA LYS A 29 3.17 -1.43 20.63
C LYS A 29 4.32 -1.65 21.61
N LYS A 30 4.75 -0.62 22.35
CA LYS A 30 5.99 -0.59 23.13
C LYS A 30 7.25 -0.58 22.24
N PRO A 31 8.38 -0.03 22.73
CA PRO A 31 9.55 0.24 21.89
C PRO A 31 10.06 -0.95 21.06
N PRO A 32 10.32 -2.16 21.62
CA PRO A 32 10.94 -3.24 20.83
C PRO A 32 10.05 -3.71 19.67
N LEU A 33 8.74 -3.87 19.90
CA LEU A 33 7.79 -4.30 18.86
C LEU A 33 7.46 -3.17 17.88
N PHE A 34 7.57 -1.91 18.30
CA PHE A 34 7.43 -0.77 17.39
C PHE A 34 8.60 -0.70 16.41
N TYR A 35 9.84 -0.88 16.85
CA TYR A 35 10.99 -0.86 15.95
C TYR A 35 10.96 -2.03 14.96
N GLU A 36 10.57 -3.22 15.42
CA GLU A 36 10.36 -4.38 14.54
C GLU A 36 9.25 -4.11 13.51
N TRP A 37 8.12 -3.58 13.95
CA TRP A 37 7.03 -3.16 13.07
C TRP A 37 7.47 -2.11 12.05
N LEU A 38 8.20 -1.08 12.48
CA LEU A 38 8.66 0.01 11.61
C LEU A 38 9.63 -0.51 10.54
N SER A 39 10.52 -1.43 10.93
CA SER A 39 11.58 -1.93 10.07
C SER A 39 11.11 -3.03 9.10
N PHE A 40 10.13 -3.84 9.49
CA PHE A 40 9.67 -4.97 8.67
C PHE A 40 8.25 -4.80 8.16
N GLU A 41 7.28 -4.62 9.06
CA GLU A 41 5.86 -4.58 8.67
C GLU A 41 5.48 -3.30 7.92
N MET A 42 5.97 -2.14 8.37
CA MET A 42 5.65 -0.86 7.72
C MET A 42 6.28 -0.80 6.33
N LEU A 43 7.54 -1.19 6.19
CA LEU A 43 8.23 -1.20 4.90
C LEU A 43 7.58 -2.21 3.93
N SER A 44 7.23 -3.41 4.38
CA SER A 44 6.55 -4.38 3.51
C SER A 44 5.16 -3.90 3.10
N LYS A 45 4.36 -3.36 4.04
CA LYS A 45 3.03 -2.81 3.75
C LYS A 45 3.09 -1.60 2.83
N THR A 46 4.09 -0.74 2.99
CA THR A 46 4.33 0.42 2.11
C THR A 46 4.73 -0.05 0.72
N ALA A 47 5.62 -1.03 0.60
CA ALA A 47 5.96 -1.62 -0.69
C ALA A 47 4.73 -2.26 -1.37
N VAL A 48 3.90 -3.00 -0.63
CA VAL A 48 2.66 -3.57 -1.14
C VAL A 48 1.71 -2.48 -1.64
N LEU A 49 1.47 -1.44 -0.83
CA LEU A 49 0.53 -0.35 -1.14
C LEU A 49 0.97 0.52 -2.31
N PHE A 50 2.25 0.86 -2.38
CA PHE A 50 2.75 1.85 -3.35
C PHE A 50 3.41 1.20 -4.58
N PHE A 51 3.83 -0.06 -4.52
CA PHE A 51 4.42 -0.75 -5.67
C PHE A 51 3.46 -1.80 -6.23
N ILE A 52 3.04 -2.74 -5.39
CA ILE A 52 2.39 -3.96 -5.90
C ILE A 52 0.92 -3.71 -6.23
N LEU A 53 0.19 -2.98 -5.38
CA LEU A 53 -1.22 -2.65 -5.60
C LEU A 53 -1.45 -1.88 -6.91
N PRO A 54 -0.68 -0.82 -7.24
CA PRO A 54 -0.82 -0.13 -8.52
C PRO A 54 -0.52 -1.03 -9.74
N ILE A 55 0.47 -1.92 -9.65
CA ILE A 55 0.71 -2.93 -10.71
C ILE A 55 -0.53 -3.79 -10.88
N THR A 56 -1.02 -4.39 -9.79
CA THR A 56 -2.14 -5.31 -9.85
C THR A 56 -3.41 -4.64 -10.34
N PHE A 57 -3.68 -3.43 -9.87
CA PHE A 57 -4.81 -2.63 -10.32
C PHE A 57 -4.72 -2.32 -11.81
N SER A 58 -3.52 -2.00 -12.31
CA SER A 58 -3.29 -1.73 -13.72
C SER A 58 -3.40 -2.99 -14.59
N ILE A 59 -3.00 -4.17 -14.08
CA ILE A 59 -3.21 -5.46 -14.75
C ILE A 59 -4.71 -5.75 -14.88
N ILE A 60 -5.47 -5.54 -13.80
CA ILE A 60 -6.92 -5.82 -13.75
C ILE A 60 -7.69 -4.85 -14.66
N THR A 61 -7.42 -3.55 -14.54
CA THR A 61 -8.15 -2.51 -15.27
C THR A 61 -7.65 -2.32 -16.71
N ARG A 62 -6.46 -2.86 -17.04
CA ARG A 62 -5.73 -2.64 -18.31
C ARG A 62 -5.43 -1.17 -18.60
N GLU A 63 -5.51 -0.31 -17.60
CA GLU A 63 -5.22 1.10 -17.68
C GLU A 63 -4.13 1.44 -16.65
N PHE A 64 -3.14 2.25 -17.06
CA PHE A 64 -2.12 2.75 -16.14
C PHE A 64 -2.21 4.29 -16.10
N PRO A 65 -3.06 4.85 -15.22
CA PRO A 65 -3.13 6.28 -14.97
C PRO A 65 -1.73 6.86 -14.71
N LYS A 66 -1.44 8.02 -15.28
CA LYS A 66 -0.11 8.65 -15.14
C LYS A 66 0.19 9.01 -13.70
N GLU A 67 -0.84 9.26 -12.90
CA GLU A 67 -0.76 9.54 -11.47
C GLU A 67 -0.18 8.35 -10.69
N TYR A 68 -0.42 7.12 -11.14
CA TYR A 68 0.14 5.92 -10.52
C TYR A 68 1.60 5.67 -10.86
N ILE A 69 2.17 6.33 -11.88
CA ILE A 69 3.59 6.18 -12.23
C ILE A 69 4.48 6.70 -11.09
N VAL A 70 4.13 7.86 -10.53
CA VAL A 70 4.89 8.46 -9.41
C VAL A 70 4.82 7.57 -8.18
N ILE A 71 3.62 7.08 -7.86
CA ILE A 71 3.36 6.14 -6.76
C ILE A 71 4.18 4.86 -6.97
N PHE A 72 4.19 4.33 -8.20
CA PHE A 72 4.92 3.12 -8.57
C PHE A 72 6.43 3.28 -8.40
N VAL A 73 7.02 4.40 -8.83
CA VAL A 73 8.45 4.69 -8.65
C VAL A 73 8.81 4.80 -7.17
N PHE A 74 7.99 5.50 -6.38
CA PHE A 74 8.18 5.59 -4.93
C PHE A 74 8.07 4.23 -4.25
N GLY A 75 7.05 3.45 -4.59
CA GLY A 75 6.87 2.09 -4.09
C GLY A 75 8.07 1.19 -4.43
N GLY A 76 8.60 1.28 -5.66
CA GLY A 76 9.75 0.50 -6.09
C GLY A 76 11.02 0.85 -5.31
N PHE A 77 11.21 2.12 -4.98
CA PHE A 77 12.30 2.57 -4.11
C PHE A 77 12.18 1.99 -2.69
N PHE A 78 11.00 2.06 -2.08
CA PHE A 78 10.77 1.45 -0.76
C PHE A 78 10.90 -0.07 -0.78
N PHE A 79 10.45 -0.73 -1.85
CA PHE A 79 10.62 -2.17 -2.03
C PHE A 79 12.09 -2.56 -2.14
N LEU A 80 12.91 -1.77 -2.86
CA LEU A 80 14.36 -1.96 -2.91
C LEU A 80 15.01 -1.86 -1.54
N ILE A 81 14.64 -0.83 -0.76
CA ILE A 81 15.12 -0.67 0.63
C ILE A 81 14.72 -1.89 1.46
N TYR A 82 13.46 -2.33 1.34
CA TYR A 82 12.95 -3.50 2.04
C TYR A 82 13.74 -4.77 1.68
N MET A 83 14.01 -5.01 0.40
CA MET A 83 14.82 -6.17 -0.02
C MET A 83 16.21 -6.16 0.62
N ILE A 84 16.86 -4.99 0.70
CA ILE A 84 18.19 -4.84 1.30
C ILE A 84 18.14 -5.10 2.81
N ILE A 85 17.18 -4.51 3.52
CA ILE A 85 17.06 -4.64 4.98
C ILE A 85 16.67 -6.07 5.38
N SER A 86 15.75 -6.68 4.63
CA SER A 86 15.28 -8.04 4.89
C SER A 86 16.19 -9.13 4.30
N ASN A 87 17.29 -8.74 3.63
CA ASN A 87 18.20 -9.64 2.94
C ASN A 87 17.47 -10.65 2.03
N LEU A 88 16.45 -10.17 1.32
CA LEU A 88 15.63 -10.99 0.42
C LEU A 88 16.45 -11.34 -0.82
N SER A 89 16.42 -12.62 -1.19
CA SER A 89 16.96 -13.02 -2.48
C SER A 89 16.05 -12.51 -3.60
N PHE A 90 16.62 -12.33 -4.80
CA PHE A 90 15.84 -11.93 -5.97
C PHE A 90 14.65 -12.87 -6.24
N ILE A 91 14.81 -14.16 -5.94
CA ILE A 91 13.74 -15.16 -6.09
C ILE A 91 12.62 -14.91 -5.07
N ASP A 92 12.96 -14.68 -3.81
CA ASP A 92 11.98 -14.40 -2.75
C ASP A 92 11.18 -13.13 -3.07
N SER A 93 11.82 -12.13 -3.66
CA SER A 93 11.17 -10.89 -4.10
C SER A 93 10.17 -11.11 -5.22
N ILE A 94 10.49 -11.98 -6.18
CA ILE A 94 9.54 -12.37 -7.23
C ILE A 94 8.35 -13.14 -6.63
N ILE A 95 8.61 -14.09 -5.72
CA ILE A 95 7.57 -14.85 -5.04
C ILE A 95 6.62 -13.90 -4.32
N LEU A 96 7.15 -12.95 -3.56
CA LEU A 96 6.37 -11.94 -2.83
C LEU A 96 5.47 -11.10 -3.74
N ILE A 97 5.98 -10.69 -4.91
CA ILE A 97 5.18 -9.97 -5.91
C ILE A 97 4.03 -10.85 -6.42
N ILE A 98 4.30 -12.11 -6.74
CA ILE A 98 3.29 -13.06 -7.22
C ILE A 98 2.23 -13.33 -6.15
N GLU A 99 2.64 -13.60 -4.90
CA GLU A 99 1.74 -13.82 -3.77
C GLU A 99 0.78 -12.64 -3.58
N THR A 100 1.31 -11.43 -3.60
CA THR A 100 0.50 -10.22 -3.45
C THR A 100 -0.48 -10.03 -4.62
N ILE A 101 -0.08 -10.33 -5.87
CA ILE A 101 -0.99 -10.32 -7.02
C ILE A 101 -2.14 -11.32 -6.79
N VAL A 102 -1.83 -12.53 -6.34
CA VAL A 102 -2.82 -13.57 -6.06
C VAL A 102 -3.79 -13.12 -4.96
N GLU A 103 -3.29 -12.56 -3.85
CA GLU A 103 -4.13 -12.04 -2.77
C GLU A 103 -5.11 -10.97 -3.25
N VAL A 104 -4.62 -9.98 -4.00
CA VAL A 104 -5.48 -8.90 -4.53
C VAL A 104 -6.52 -9.45 -5.50
N VAL A 105 -6.17 -10.39 -6.36
CA VAL A 105 -7.12 -11.04 -7.28
C VAL A 105 -8.19 -11.81 -6.52
N LEU A 106 -7.82 -12.57 -5.48
CA LEU A 106 -8.77 -13.29 -4.64
C LEU A 106 -9.71 -12.33 -3.90
N ILE A 107 -9.19 -11.25 -3.32
CA ILE A 107 -10.00 -10.22 -2.66
C ILE A 107 -10.99 -9.59 -3.64
N ALA A 108 -10.52 -9.21 -4.84
CA ALA A 108 -11.37 -8.64 -5.87
C ALA A 108 -12.48 -9.62 -6.30
N LEU A 109 -12.15 -10.90 -6.43
CA LEU A 109 -13.11 -11.95 -6.77
C LEU A 109 -14.18 -12.13 -5.66
N VAL A 110 -13.77 -12.14 -4.39
CA VAL A 110 -14.69 -12.21 -3.24
C VAL A 110 -15.62 -10.98 -3.19
N ILE A 111 -15.08 -9.77 -3.39
CA ILE A 111 -15.88 -8.54 -3.43
C ILE A 111 -16.89 -8.60 -4.59
N ASN A 112 -16.46 -9.03 -5.77
CA ASN A 112 -17.32 -9.07 -6.95
C ASN A 112 -18.44 -10.12 -6.83
N ILE A 113 -18.14 -11.30 -6.27
CA ILE A 113 -19.14 -12.31 -5.96
C ILE A 113 -20.13 -11.79 -4.91
N SER A 114 -19.63 -11.13 -3.86
CA SER A 114 -20.47 -10.56 -2.81
C SER A 114 -21.41 -9.48 -3.36
N LYS A 115 -20.91 -8.62 -4.26
CA LYS A 115 -21.70 -7.61 -4.97
C LYS A 115 -22.80 -8.25 -5.83
N LEU A 116 -22.46 -9.29 -6.61
CA LEU A 116 -23.42 -10.04 -7.42
C LEU A 116 -24.52 -10.72 -6.58
N LEU A 117 -24.17 -11.24 -5.40
CA LEU A 117 -25.14 -11.86 -4.49
C LEU A 117 -26.06 -10.84 -3.82
N LEU A 118 -25.56 -9.64 -3.50
CA LEU A 118 -26.34 -8.55 -2.95
C LEU A 118 -27.29 -7.95 -3.99
N GLU A 119 -26.81 -7.70 -5.21
CA GLU A 119 -27.64 -7.21 -6.32
C GLU A 119 -28.73 -8.22 -6.71
N LYS A 120 -28.47 -9.53 -6.63
CA LYS A 120 -29.51 -10.56 -6.82
C LYS A 120 -30.56 -10.61 -5.70
N LYS A 121 -30.26 -10.11 -4.50
CA LYS A 121 -31.20 -10.10 -3.35
C LYS A 121 -32.09 -8.87 -3.31
N ILE A 122 -31.74 -7.79 -4.02
CA ILE A 122 -32.52 -6.56 -4.08
C ILE A 122 -32.94 -6.34 -5.54
N PRO A 123 -34.12 -6.82 -5.98
CA PRO A 123 -34.65 -6.43 -7.28
C PRO A 123 -34.98 -4.93 -7.28
N PRO A 124 -34.97 -4.27 -8.46
CA PRO A 124 -35.25 -2.83 -8.58
C PRO A 124 -36.62 -2.43 -8.03
#